data_AF-A0AA42YR98-F1
#
_entry.id   AF-A0AA42YR98-F1
#
_cell.length_a   1.000
_cell.length_b   1.000
_cell.length_c   1.000
_cell.angle_alpha   90.00
_cell.angle_beta   90.00
_cell.angle_gamma   90.00
#
_symmetry.space_group_name_H-M   'P 1'
#
loop_
_entity.id
_entity.type
_entity.pdbx_description
1 polymer ?
#
loop_
_entity_poly.entity_id
_entity_poly.type
_entity_poly.pdbx_seq_one_letter_code
_entity_poly.pdbx_strand_id
1 'polypeptide(L)'
;NTESIYTGTWLDLKDGPIVVESPPNTLGIVNDFWFRYVADLGNAGPDKGKGGKYLFVGPGYEGKIPEGYFVYHSPTYGNFLIWRGFLVKGDPQPGIENFRKHTRIYPLSRVNEPPEQKWVNMSGKAFNTIHANDFSFYEELNQVVQEEPADSQDPEMLGLFSAIGIKKGHPFAPDSRMKKILTEAVAVGNATVRSLIFRGRDKSAYQYDSGYWKTAFVGGSHEFLADGARLLDARAFFYYYATMVTPAMTVKIPGAGSQYSMATVDSRGKPLDGSKNYKLHFPPNVPAKDFWSICVYDNQTRSLLQTDQQYPSVSSQRGVQKNPDGSYDIYFGPKAPKGMESNWIQTVPGKGWNVILRFYGPLQPWFVRTWQPGDIELID
;
A
#
# COMPACT_ATOMS: atom_id res chain seq x y z
N ASN A 1 -1.14 -3.54 -6.79
CA ASN A 1 -1.77 -2.93 -7.99
C ASN A 1 -1.52 -3.86 -9.19
N THR A 2 -2.17 -3.63 -10.34
CA THR A 2 -2.06 -4.51 -11.52
C THR A 2 -1.02 -4.07 -12.55
N GLU A 3 -0.25 -3.02 -12.26
CA GLU A 3 0.63 -2.34 -13.23
C GLU A 3 2.12 -2.56 -12.92
N SER A 4 2.43 -3.38 -11.93
CA SER A 4 3.80 -3.68 -11.50
C SER A 4 3.85 -5.09 -10.96
N ILE A 5 4.97 -5.77 -11.17
CA ILE A 5 5.28 -7.00 -10.43
C ILE A 5 5.75 -6.63 -9.03
N TYR A 6 5.47 -7.50 -8.07
CA TYR A 6 5.92 -7.34 -6.71
C TYR A 6 6.85 -8.49 -6.33
N THR A 7 7.92 -8.17 -5.63
CA THR A 7 8.67 -9.13 -4.82
C THR A 7 8.79 -8.56 -3.41
N GLY A 8 8.86 -9.41 -2.41
CA GLY A 8 9.01 -8.96 -1.03
C GLY A 8 9.58 -10.05 -0.16
N THR A 9 10.13 -9.63 0.97
CA THR A 9 10.65 -10.53 1.99
C THR A 9 10.52 -9.88 3.36
N TRP A 10 10.52 -10.72 4.38
CA TRP A 10 10.79 -10.29 5.74
C TRP A 10 12.30 -10.26 5.96
N LEU A 11 12.83 -9.19 6.55
CA LEU A 11 14.20 -9.09 7.04
C LEU A 11 14.15 -9.27 8.55
N ASP A 12 14.88 -10.25 9.06
CA ASP A 12 15.08 -10.48 10.49
C ASP A 12 16.49 -10.04 10.88
N LEU A 13 16.59 -9.03 11.74
CA LEU A 13 17.85 -8.45 12.19
C LEU A 13 18.31 -8.96 13.57
N LYS A 14 17.65 -9.99 14.15
CA LYS A 14 18.00 -10.52 15.48
C LYS A 14 19.44 -11.05 15.55
N ASP A 15 19.88 -11.74 14.51
CA ASP A 15 21.21 -12.36 14.45
C ASP A 15 22.29 -11.43 13.88
N GLY A 16 21.95 -10.15 13.65
CA GLY A 16 22.84 -9.13 13.16
C GLY A 16 22.40 -8.50 11.82
N PRO A 17 23.24 -7.64 11.24
CA PRO A 17 22.87 -6.88 10.06
C PRO A 17 22.62 -7.74 8.82
N ILE A 18 21.64 -7.33 8.02
CA ILE A 18 21.32 -7.98 6.74
C ILE A 18 21.77 -7.07 5.59
N VAL A 19 22.52 -7.65 4.65
CA VAL A 19 22.88 -7.02 3.38
C VAL A 19 21.75 -7.25 2.39
N VAL A 20 21.38 -6.19 1.67
CA VAL A 20 20.44 -6.23 0.55
C VAL A 20 21.11 -5.60 -0.67
N GLU A 21 21.34 -6.38 -1.72
CA GLU A 21 21.79 -5.88 -3.01
C GLU A 21 20.56 -5.58 -3.87
N SER A 22 20.31 -4.30 -4.12
CA SER A 22 19.16 -3.80 -4.87
C SER A 22 19.38 -3.95 -6.38
N PRO A 23 18.41 -4.47 -7.13
CA PRO A 23 18.46 -4.47 -8.59
C PRO A 23 18.28 -3.05 -9.16
N PRO A 24 18.85 -2.75 -10.34
CA PRO A 24 18.63 -1.48 -11.03
C PRO A 24 17.16 -1.33 -11.47
N ASN A 25 16.72 -0.10 -11.68
CA ASN A 25 15.40 0.27 -12.18
C ASN A 25 14.22 -0.43 -11.48
N THR A 26 14.19 -0.34 -10.16
CA THR A 26 13.09 -0.82 -9.31
C THR A 26 12.64 0.27 -8.35
N LEU A 27 11.55 0.04 -7.61
CA LEU A 27 11.17 0.85 -6.46
C LEU A 27 11.05 -0.06 -5.25
N GLY A 28 11.96 0.08 -4.29
CA GLY A 28 11.97 -0.66 -3.03
C GLY A 28 11.61 0.21 -1.85
N ILE A 29 10.88 -0.35 -0.90
CA ILE A 29 10.51 0.31 0.35
C ILE A 29 10.75 -0.69 1.47
N VAL A 30 11.43 -0.23 2.52
CA VAL A 30 11.55 -0.95 3.80
C VAL A 30 10.79 -0.20 4.86
N ASN A 31 9.89 -0.90 5.53
CA ASN A 31 9.25 -0.43 6.74
C ASN A 31 9.61 -1.36 7.90
N ASP A 32 9.68 -0.78 9.08
CA ASP A 32 9.89 -1.52 10.32
C ASP A 32 8.62 -2.31 10.70
N PHE A 33 8.65 -3.09 11.78
CA PHE A 33 7.51 -3.94 12.18
C PHE A 33 6.22 -3.10 12.39
N TRP A 34 6.37 -1.85 12.85
CA TRP A 34 5.27 -0.94 13.14
C TRP A 34 4.84 -0.12 11.92
N PHE A 35 5.26 -0.54 10.72
CA PHE A 35 5.03 0.12 9.44
C PHE A 35 5.58 1.55 9.37
N ARG A 36 6.61 1.88 10.15
CA ARG A 36 7.33 3.17 10.02
C ARG A 36 8.35 3.05 8.89
N TYR A 37 8.55 4.14 8.17
CA TYR A 37 9.53 4.20 7.10
C TYR A 37 10.96 3.99 7.61
N VAL A 38 11.73 3.14 6.92
CA VAL A 38 13.16 2.91 7.19
C VAL A 38 14.00 3.35 6.00
N ALA A 39 13.70 2.85 4.79
CA ALA A 39 14.51 3.13 3.61
C ALA A 39 13.71 3.03 2.30
N ASP A 40 14.14 3.80 1.30
CA ASP A 40 13.82 3.59 -0.10
C ASP A 40 15.03 3.01 -0.84
N LEU A 41 14.76 2.08 -1.76
CA LEU A 41 15.74 1.49 -2.67
C LEU A 41 15.31 1.71 -4.13
N GLY A 42 16.25 1.64 -5.06
CA GLY A 42 15.99 1.82 -6.48
C GLY A 42 15.79 3.29 -6.84
N ASN A 43 14.79 3.60 -7.68
CA ASN A 43 14.63 4.92 -8.28
C ASN A 43 14.38 6.04 -7.24
N ALA A 44 13.80 5.71 -6.09
CA ALA A 44 13.58 6.64 -4.97
C ALA A 44 14.70 6.59 -3.91
N GLY A 45 15.56 5.57 -3.97
CA GLY A 45 16.65 5.36 -3.02
C GLY A 45 17.93 6.11 -3.38
N PRO A 46 18.95 6.05 -2.51
CA PRO A 46 20.26 6.66 -2.75
C PRO A 46 21.01 6.05 -3.95
N ASP A 47 20.66 4.82 -4.36
CA ASP A 47 21.21 4.20 -5.58
C ASP A 47 20.64 4.78 -6.88
N LYS A 48 19.60 5.62 -6.82
CA LYS A 48 19.00 6.32 -7.97
C LYS A 48 18.69 5.40 -9.15
N GLY A 49 18.22 4.19 -8.84
CA GLY A 49 17.86 3.19 -9.85
C GLY A 49 19.04 2.48 -10.52
N LYS A 50 20.28 2.71 -10.09
CA LYS A 50 21.46 2.04 -10.65
C LYS A 50 21.76 0.69 -10.00
N GLY A 51 21.04 0.34 -8.93
CA GLY A 51 21.37 -0.78 -8.05
C GLY A 51 22.45 -0.37 -7.04
N GLY A 52 22.47 -1.05 -5.89
CA GLY A 52 23.36 -0.69 -4.80
C GLY A 52 23.32 -1.68 -3.65
N LYS A 53 24.32 -1.61 -2.77
CA LYS A 53 24.40 -2.44 -1.57
C LYS A 53 23.88 -1.67 -0.37
N TYR A 54 22.89 -2.23 0.28
CA TYR A 54 22.25 -1.70 1.46
C TYR A 54 22.60 -2.58 2.66
N LEU A 55 22.77 -1.97 3.83
CA LEU A 55 22.99 -2.67 5.07
C LEU A 55 21.94 -2.24 6.09
N PHE A 56 21.09 -3.17 6.48
CA PHE A 56 20.08 -2.96 7.52
C PHE A 56 20.63 -3.45 8.85
N VAL A 57 20.72 -2.55 9.81
CA VAL A 57 21.31 -2.79 11.13
C VAL A 57 20.20 -2.76 12.17
N GLY A 58 20.10 -3.86 12.92
CA GLY A 58 19.09 -4.01 13.97
C GLY A 58 19.45 -3.27 15.26
N PRO A 59 18.50 -3.20 16.20
CA PRO A 59 18.70 -2.62 17.54
C PRO A 59 19.85 -3.27 18.31
N GLY A 60 20.67 -2.45 18.97
CA GLY A 60 21.74 -2.92 19.87
C GLY A 60 22.96 -3.55 19.19
N TYR A 61 23.11 -3.45 17.86
CA TYR A 61 24.29 -3.95 17.18
C TYR A 61 25.53 -3.07 17.45
N GLU A 62 26.56 -3.64 18.06
CA GLU A 62 27.82 -2.96 18.40
C GLU A 62 29.01 -3.39 17.50
N GLY A 63 28.76 -4.27 16.53
CA GLY A 63 29.80 -4.76 15.63
C GLY A 63 30.26 -3.71 14.62
N LYS A 64 31.39 -3.99 13.95
CA LYS A 64 31.95 -3.08 12.94
C LYS A 64 31.07 -3.04 11.69
N ILE A 65 30.69 -1.83 11.28
CA ILE A 65 30.00 -1.59 10.00
C ILE A 65 31.08 -1.36 8.91
N PRO A 66 31.12 -2.19 7.86
CA PRO A 66 32.04 -1.99 6.74
C PRO A 66 31.63 -0.81 5.85
N GLU A 67 32.60 -0.24 5.14
CA GLU A 67 32.36 0.78 4.12
C GLU A 67 31.69 0.19 2.86
N GLY A 68 31.16 1.06 2.00
CA GLY A 68 30.60 0.67 0.70
C GLY A 68 29.12 0.28 0.70
N TYR A 69 28.41 0.53 1.80
CA TYR A 69 26.97 0.28 1.93
C TYR A 69 26.19 1.58 2.16
N PHE A 70 24.95 1.61 1.69
CA PHE A 70 23.93 2.52 2.20
C PHE A 70 23.37 1.93 3.50
N VAL A 71 23.79 2.50 4.63
CA VAL A 71 23.49 1.95 5.96
C VAL A 71 22.20 2.55 6.52
N TYR A 72 21.31 1.70 7.00
CA TYR A 72 20.06 2.08 7.67
C TYR A 72 19.94 1.35 9.00
N HIS A 73 19.60 2.10 10.04
CA HIS A 73 19.32 1.55 11.37
C HIS A 73 17.82 1.41 11.55
N SER A 74 17.36 0.21 11.90
CA SER A 74 15.96 -0.03 12.22
C SER A 74 15.77 -0.06 13.74
N PRO A 75 14.71 0.57 14.28
CA PRO A 75 14.33 0.45 15.68
C PRO A 75 13.67 -0.92 16.00
N THR A 76 13.41 -1.76 15.00
CA THR A 76 12.88 -3.13 15.15
C THR A 76 13.82 -4.16 14.52
N TYR A 77 13.76 -5.39 15.01
CA TYR A 77 14.39 -6.54 14.38
C TYR A 77 13.67 -6.93 13.09
N GLY A 78 12.35 -7.05 13.13
CA GLY A 78 11.54 -7.40 11.96
C GLY A 78 11.29 -6.20 11.06
N ASN A 79 11.55 -6.35 9.76
CA ASN A 79 11.33 -5.31 8.75
C ASN A 79 10.73 -5.93 7.49
N PHE A 80 9.73 -5.28 6.91
CA PHE A 80 9.16 -5.72 5.63
C PHE A 80 9.78 -4.95 4.48
N LEU A 81 10.43 -5.68 3.57
CA LEU A 81 10.94 -5.16 2.31
C LEU A 81 10.00 -5.55 1.19
N ILE A 82 9.50 -4.55 0.46
CA ILE A 82 8.75 -4.76 -0.78
C ILE A 82 9.44 -4.02 -1.93
N TRP A 83 9.48 -4.66 -3.09
CA TRP A 83 9.89 -4.03 -4.33
C TRP A 83 8.81 -4.11 -5.39
N ARG A 84 8.78 -3.08 -6.23
CA ARG A 84 8.09 -3.07 -7.52
C ARG A 84 9.11 -3.20 -8.64
N GLY A 85 8.84 -4.14 -9.54
CA GLY A 85 9.43 -4.18 -10.88
C GLY A 85 8.41 -3.70 -11.90
N PHE A 86 8.89 -3.08 -12.97
CA PHE A 86 8.03 -2.50 -14.00
C PHE A 86 7.74 -3.50 -15.13
N LEU A 87 6.54 -3.41 -15.68
CA LEU A 87 6.15 -4.17 -16.87
C LEU A 87 6.76 -3.52 -18.12
N VAL A 88 7.13 -4.33 -19.11
CA VAL A 88 7.54 -3.84 -20.43
C VAL A 88 6.46 -4.20 -21.44
N LYS A 89 5.70 -3.21 -21.91
CA LYS A 89 4.54 -3.44 -22.80
C LYS A 89 3.54 -4.48 -22.24
N GLY A 90 3.35 -4.48 -20.91
CA GLY A 90 2.48 -5.43 -20.21
C GLY A 90 3.13 -6.76 -19.84
N ASP A 91 4.37 -7.03 -20.28
CA ASP A 91 5.09 -8.26 -19.93
C ASP A 91 5.82 -8.12 -18.58
N PRO A 92 5.55 -9.00 -17.58
CA PRO A 92 6.26 -9.03 -16.31
C PRO A 92 7.68 -9.63 -16.39
N GLN A 93 7.98 -10.38 -17.44
CA GLN A 93 9.17 -11.23 -17.51
C GLN A 93 10.50 -10.46 -17.37
N PRO A 94 10.71 -9.30 -18.02
CA PRO A 94 11.94 -8.54 -17.86
C PRO A 94 12.19 -8.10 -16.41
N GLY A 95 11.13 -7.74 -15.67
CA GLY A 95 11.24 -7.40 -14.26
C GLY A 95 11.62 -8.61 -13.40
N ILE A 96 11.05 -9.78 -13.68
CA ILE A 96 11.37 -11.03 -12.97
C ILE A 96 12.85 -11.40 -13.16
N GLU A 97 13.34 -11.29 -14.40
CA GLU A 97 14.75 -11.57 -14.73
C GLU A 97 15.70 -10.58 -14.05
N ASN A 98 15.34 -9.30 -14.02
CA ASN A 98 16.10 -8.26 -13.32
C ASN A 98 16.24 -8.58 -11.82
N PHE A 99 15.15 -8.96 -11.15
CA PHE A 99 15.19 -9.36 -9.75
C PHE A 99 16.09 -10.58 -9.52
N ARG A 100 15.91 -11.65 -10.29
CA ARG A 100 16.69 -12.89 -10.14
C ARG A 100 18.19 -12.67 -10.37
N LYS A 101 18.53 -11.84 -11.37
CA LYS A 101 19.91 -11.57 -11.73
C LYS A 101 20.65 -10.75 -10.69
N HIS A 102 20.01 -9.70 -10.18
CA HIS A 102 20.71 -8.66 -9.42
C HIS A 102 20.41 -8.65 -7.91
N THR A 103 19.33 -9.29 -7.45
CA THR A 103 18.97 -9.25 -6.02
C THR A 103 19.73 -10.30 -5.24
N ARG A 104 20.37 -9.89 -4.15
CA ARG A 104 20.96 -10.80 -3.14
C ARG A 104 20.59 -10.30 -1.74
N ILE A 105 20.20 -11.21 -0.86
CA ILE A 105 19.87 -10.89 0.53
C ILE A 105 20.55 -11.91 1.43
N TYR A 106 21.39 -11.45 2.35
CA TYR A 106 22.16 -12.34 3.22
C TYR A 106 22.64 -11.63 4.49
N PRO A 107 22.91 -12.37 5.59
CA PRO A 107 23.53 -11.79 6.78
C PRO A 107 24.92 -11.24 6.46
N LEU A 108 25.29 -10.12 7.07
CA LEU A 108 26.61 -9.50 6.88
C LEU A 108 27.76 -10.47 7.21
N SER A 109 27.55 -11.37 8.18
CA SER A 109 28.50 -12.43 8.55
C SER A 109 28.81 -13.41 7.42
N ARG A 110 28.00 -13.43 6.36
CA ARG A 110 28.13 -14.31 5.19
C ARG A 110 28.60 -13.57 3.93
N VAL A 111 29.06 -12.32 4.03
CA VAL A 111 29.44 -11.51 2.85
C VAL A 111 30.51 -12.15 1.94
N ASN A 112 31.43 -12.92 2.51
CA ASN A 112 32.48 -13.61 1.74
C ASN A 112 32.00 -14.93 1.11
N GLU A 113 30.87 -15.46 1.57
CA GLU A 113 30.27 -16.70 1.08
C GLU A 113 28.73 -16.60 1.20
N PRO A 114 28.09 -15.72 0.40
CA PRO A 114 26.67 -15.49 0.49
C PRO A 114 25.91 -16.72 0.00
N PRO A 115 24.82 -17.13 0.69
CA PRO A 115 24.03 -18.27 0.28
C PRO A 115 23.34 -18.02 -1.07
N GLU A 116 22.97 -19.12 -1.76
CA GLU A 116 22.15 -19.05 -2.95
C GLU A 116 20.76 -18.47 -2.63
N GLN A 117 20.29 -17.53 -3.46
CA GLN A 117 19.00 -16.89 -3.28
C GLN A 117 17.86 -17.85 -3.65
N LYS A 118 16.96 -18.10 -2.70
CA LYS A 118 15.73 -18.85 -2.93
C LYS A 118 14.60 -17.92 -3.34
N TRP A 119 13.82 -18.35 -4.33
CA TRP A 119 12.67 -17.61 -4.85
C TRP A 119 11.41 -18.47 -4.74
N VAL A 120 10.33 -17.89 -4.22
CA VAL A 120 9.02 -18.53 -4.15
C VAL A 120 8.06 -17.77 -5.06
N ASN A 121 7.54 -18.45 -6.09
CA ASN A 121 6.50 -17.88 -6.94
C ASN A 121 5.13 -17.96 -6.22
N MET A 122 4.49 -16.81 -6.04
CA MET A 122 3.17 -16.66 -5.42
C MET A 122 2.07 -16.31 -6.43
N SER A 123 2.38 -16.16 -7.72
CA SER A 123 1.37 -15.95 -8.76
C SER A 123 0.38 -17.11 -8.81
N GLY A 124 -0.92 -16.79 -8.83
CA GLY A 124 -2.00 -17.78 -8.84
C GLY A 124 -2.22 -18.52 -7.52
N LYS A 125 -1.45 -18.22 -6.46
CA LYS A 125 -1.63 -18.82 -5.14
C LYS A 125 -2.52 -17.94 -4.26
N ALA A 126 -3.40 -18.58 -3.50
CA ALA A 126 -4.17 -17.90 -2.46
C ALA A 126 -3.26 -17.61 -1.26
N PHE A 127 -3.36 -16.40 -0.72
CA PHE A 127 -2.78 -16.01 0.56
C PHE A 127 -3.65 -14.92 1.18
N ASN A 128 -3.64 -14.83 2.52
CA ASN A 128 -4.41 -13.81 3.25
C ASN A 128 -3.46 -12.72 3.74
N THR A 129 -3.80 -11.46 3.46
CA THR A 129 -3.08 -10.27 3.94
C THR A 129 -3.92 -9.41 4.88
N ILE A 130 -5.06 -9.94 5.35
CA ILE A 130 -5.97 -9.27 6.26
C ILE A 130 -5.67 -9.76 7.67
N HIS A 131 -5.26 -8.84 8.53
CA HIS A 131 -5.11 -9.07 9.98
C HIS A 131 -6.41 -9.55 10.63
N ALA A 132 -6.27 -10.25 11.75
CA ALA A 132 -7.39 -10.69 12.55
C ALA A 132 -8.35 -9.54 12.90
N ASN A 133 -9.64 -9.85 12.84
CA ASN A 133 -10.74 -8.94 13.19
C ASN A 133 -11.61 -9.51 14.31
N ASP A 134 -11.00 -10.35 15.13
CA ASP A 134 -11.55 -10.93 16.34
C ASP A 134 -10.50 -10.85 17.48
N PHE A 135 -10.68 -11.61 18.55
CA PHE A 135 -9.76 -11.61 19.68
C PHE A 135 -8.30 -11.90 19.29
N SER A 136 -8.04 -12.69 18.25
CA SER A 136 -6.69 -13.04 17.81
C SER A 136 -5.88 -11.83 17.34
N PHE A 137 -6.51 -10.68 17.06
CA PHE A 137 -5.82 -9.40 16.86
C PHE A 137 -4.88 -9.04 18.02
N TYR A 138 -5.33 -9.28 19.26
CA TYR A 138 -4.50 -8.99 20.44
C TYR A 138 -3.38 -10.01 20.64
N GLU A 139 -3.55 -11.23 20.13
CA GLU A 139 -2.50 -12.25 20.09
C GLU A 139 -1.43 -11.87 19.06
N GLU A 140 -1.84 -11.42 17.86
CA GLU A 140 -0.94 -10.85 16.85
C GLU A 140 -0.17 -9.65 17.42
N LEU A 141 -0.87 -8.71 18.07
CA LEU A 141 -0.24 -7.55 18.70
C LEU A 141 0.75 -7.95 19.81
N ASN A 142 0.37 -8.90 20.66
CA ASN A 142 1.27 -9.40 21.69
C ASN A 142 2.50 -10.06 21.07
N GLN A 143 2.35 -10.84 19.99
CA GLN A 143 3.49 -11.45 19.29
C GLN A 143 4.51 -10.38 18.87
N VAL A 144 4.06 -9.28 18.27
CA VAL A 144 4.97 -8.17 17.90
C VAL A 144 5.70 -7.62 19.12
N VAL A 145 4.96 -7.33 20.19
CA VAL A 145 5.54 -6.82 21.44
C VAL A 145 6.56 -7.80 22.03
N GLN A 146 6.34 -9.12 21.91
CA GLN A 146 7.29 -10.13 22.38
C GLN A 146 8.50 -10.31 21.47
N GLU A 147 8.39 -10.04 20.17
CA GLU A 147 9.48 -10.21 19.22
C GLU A 147 10.44 -9.01 19.19
N GLU A 148 9.93 -7.81 19.46
CA GLU A 148 10.63 -6.54 19.25
C GLU A 148 11.22 -5.91 20.52
N PRO A 149 12.20 -5.00 20.44
CA PRO A 149 12.71 -4.29 21.63
C PRO A 149 11.60 -3.64 22.44
N ALA A 150 11.79 -3.57 23.76
CA ALA A 150 10.77 -3.05 24.68
C ALA A 150 10.40 -1.58 24.42
N ASP A 151 11.29 -0.83 23.79
CA ASP A 151 11.20 0.58 23.42
C ASP A 151 10.99 0.78 21.91
N SER A 152 10.66 -0.29 21.17
CA SER A 152 10.43 -0.21 19.72
C SER A 152 9.16 0.55 19.33
N GLN A 153 8.33 0.96 20.30
CA GLN A 153 7.19 1.86 20.12
C GLN A 153 7.16 3.01 21.12
N ASP A 154 6.35 4.01 20.76
CA ASP A 154 6.01 5.15 21.58
C ASP A 154 5.51 4.72 22.98
N PRO A 155 6.05 5.26 24.09
CA PRO A 155 5.65 4.88 25.44
C PRO A 155 4.14 4.99 25.70
N GLU A 156 3.46 5.94 25.08
CA GLU A 156 2.02 6.14 25.18
C GLU A 156 1.25 4.96 24.57
N MET A 157 1.68 4.49 23.39
CA MET A 157 1.11 3.30 22.75
C MET A 157 1.40 2.03 23.56
N LEU A 158 2.64 1.88 24.04
CA LEU A 158 3.01 0.76 24.90
C LEU A 158 2.25 0.77 26.24
N GLY A 159 1.94 1.96 26.77
CA GLY A 159 1.10 2.13 27.94
C GLY A 159 -0.32 1.62 27.72
N LEU A 160 -0.92 1.91 26.56
CA LEU A 160 -2.22 1.36 26.16
C LEU A 160 -2.20 -0.18 26.06
N PHE A 161 -1.13 -0.75 25.50
CA PHE A 161 -0.98 -2.21 25.41
C PHE A 161 -0.82 -2.84 26.80
N SER A 162 0.01 -2.23 27.65
CA SER A 162 0.24 -2.67 29.02
C SER A 162 -1.06 -2.64 29.86
N ALA A 163 -1.91 -1.63 29.66
CA ALA A 163 -3.20 -1.50 30.36
C ALA A 163 -4.17 -2.66 30.09
N ILE A 164 -4.02 -3.36 28.96
CA ILE A 164 -4.81 -4.55 28.62
C ILE A 164 -4.04 -5.87 28.86
N GLY A 165 -2.85 -5.80 29.46
CA GLY A 165 -2.03 -6.96 29.82
C GLY A 165 -1.02 -7.40 28.75
N ILE A 166 -0.79 -6.59 27.69
CA ILE A 166 0.24 -6.87 26.68
C ILE A 166 1.50 -6.11 27.05
N LYS A 167 2.54 -6.84 27.47
CA LYS A 167 3.82 -6.27 27.90
C LYS A 167 4.98 -7.21 27.55
N LYS A 168 6.10 -6.63 27.09
CA LYS A 168 7.33 -7.38 26.79
C LYS A 168 7.74 -8.27 27.97
N GLY A 169 8.05 -9.54 27.68
CA GLY A 169 8.52 -10.52 28.66
C GLY A 169 7.42 -11.15 29.53
N HIS A 170 6.15 -10.79 29.31
CA HIS A 170 5.02 -11.36 30.06
C HIS A 170 4.07 -12.12 29.12
N PRO A 171 3.56 -13.30 29.53
CA PRO A 171 2.49 -13.97 28.80
C PRO A 171 1.23 -13.10 28.75
N PHE A 172 0.62 -12.98 27.57
CA PHE A 172 -0.70 -12.39 27.42
C PHE A 172 -1.77 -13.44 27.73
N ALA A 173 -2.31 -13.39 28.95
CA ALA A 173 -3.30 -14.35 29.46
C ALA A 173 -4.48 -13.63 30.13
N PRO A 174 -5.33 -12.91 29.36
CA PRO A 174 -6.48 -12.22 29.92
C PRO A 174 -7.51 -13.21 30.49
N ASP A 175 -8.12 -12.85 31.63
CA ASP A 175 -9.23 -13.61 32.19
C ASP A 175 -10.47 -13.57 31.26
N SER A 176 -11.50 -14.36 31.59
CA SER A 176 -12.73 -14.43 30.79
C SER A 176 -13.43 -13.08 30.62
N ARG A 177 -13.34 -12.19 31.62
CA ARG A 177 -13.95 -10.87 31.58
C ARG A 177 -13.20 -9.98 30.59
N MET A 178 -11.88 -9.91 30.69
CA MET A 178 -11.04 -9.11 29.80
C MET A 178 -11.09 -9.66 28.37
N LYS A 179 -11.08 -10.98 28.18
CA LYS A 179 -11.24 -11.59 26.85
C LYS A 179 -12.55 -11.15 26.17
N LYS A 180 -13.66 -11.13 26.91
CA LYS A 180 -14.94 -10.62 26.40
C LYS A 180 -14.87 -9.14 25.99
N ILE A 181 -14.30 -8.29 26.86
CA ILE A 181 -14.13 -6.85 26.57
C ILE A 181 -13.31 -6.64 25.29
N LEU A 182 -12.20 -7.35 25.16
CA LEU A 182 -11.31 -7.24 24.00
C LEU A 182 -12.00 -7.73 22.72
N THR A 183 -12.75 -8.83 22.77
CA THR A 183 -13.56 -9.27 21.61
C THR A 183 -14.56 -8.19 21.15
N GLU A 184 -15.27 -7.56 22.09
CA GLU A 184 -16.19 -6.46 21.77
C GLU A 184 -15.43 -5.22 21.24
N ALA A 185 -14.28 -4.90 21.83
CA ALA A 185 -13.46 -3.76 21.43
C ALA A 185 -12.93 -3.87 19.99
N VAL A 186 -12.49 -5.05 19.54
CA VAL A 186 -12.07 -5.25 18.13
C VAL A 186 -13.25 -5.09 17.17
N ALA A 187 -14.44 -5.58 17.53
CA ALA A 187 -15.62 -5.38 16.69
C ALA A 187 -15.94 -3.88 16.50
N VAL A 188 -15.87 -3.10 17.59
CA VAL A 188 -16.07 -1.63 17.55
C VAL A 188 -14.93 -0.94 16.78
N GLY A 189 -13.67 -1.35 17.00
CA GLY A 189 -12.50 -0.81 16.30
C GLY A 189 -12.59 -1.01 14.79
N ASN A 190 -12.98 -2.20 14.34
CA ASN A 190 -13.21 -2.51 12.93
C ASN A 190 -14.33 -1.65 12.33
N ALA A 191 -15.48 -1.53 13.03
CA ALA A 191 -16.57 -0.66 12.58
C ALA A 191 -16.14 0.82 12.48
N THR A 192 -15.32 1.27 13.42
CA THR A 192 -14.78 2.64 13.47
C THR A 192 -13.92 2.92 12.24
N VAL A 193 -12.90 2.10 11.99
CA VAL A 193 -11.96 2.36 10.88
C VAL A 193 -12.63 2.20 9.50
N ARG A 194 -13.60 1.28 9.35
CA ARG A 194 -14.44 1.20 8.14
C ARG A 194 -15.22 2.49 7.92
N SER A 195 -15.75 3.07 8.99
CA SER A 195 -16.49 4.33 8.91
C SER A 195 -15.58 5.49 8.50
N LEU A 196 -14.33 5.53 9.00
CA LEU A 196 -13.32 6.50 8.58
C LEU A 196 -13.04 6.43 7.07
N ILE A 197 -12.91 5.23 6.51
CA ILE A 197 -12.66 5.03 5.06
C ILE A 197 -13.87 5.40 4.21
N PHE A 198 -14.97 4.67 4.40
CA PHE A 198 -16.08 4.66 3.45
C PHE A 198 -17.04 5.84 3.65
N ARG A 199 -17.02 6.45 4.85
CA ARG A 199 -17.90 7.56 5.24
C ARG A 199 -17.20 8.59 6.13
N GLY A 200 -15.89 8.77 5.97
CA GLY A 200 -15.11 9.72 6.77
C GLY A 200 -15.64 11.14 6.67
N ARG A 201 -15.75 11.81 7.83
CA ARG A 201 -16.20 13.20 7.98
C ARG A 201 -15.09 14.24 7.77
N ASP A 202 -13.84 13.79 7.73
CA ASP A 202 -12.70 14.67 7.57
C ASP A 202 -12.66 15.24 6.15
N LYS A 203 -12.94 16.55 6.06
CA LYS A 203 -12.93 17.27 4.79
C LYS A 203 -11.54 17.38 4.18
N SER A 204 -10.47 17.31 4.99
CA SER A 204 -9.09 17.40 4.50
C SER A 204 -8.68 16.17 3.68
N ALA A 205 -9.42 15.05 3.79
CA ALA A 205 -9.24 13.90 2.94
C ALA A 205 -9.73 14.13 1.50
N TYR A 206 -10.66 15.05 1.26
CA TYR A 206 -11.22 15.32 -0.07
C TYR A 206 -10.22 16.13 -0.89
N GLN A 207 -9.91 15.63 -2.09
CA GLN A 207 -8.85 16.18 -2.91
C GLN A 207 -9.29 17.40 -3.72
N TYR A 208 -10.59 17.54 -4.00
CA TYR A 208 -11.15 18.61 -4.80
C TYR A 208 -12.30 19.29 -4.04
N ASP A 209 -12.65 20.51 -4.44
CA ASP A 209 -13.72 21.29 -3.81
C ASP A 209 -15.12 20.68 -4.04
N SER A 210 -15.25 19.87 -5.10
CA SER A 210 -16.44 19.11 -5.46
C SER A 210 -16.12 17.62 -5.64
N GLY A 211 -17.12 16.77 -5.45
CA GLY A 211 -17.04 15.34 -5.70
C GLY A 211 -16.48 14.53 -4.54
N TYR A 212 -16.22 13.24 -4.79
CA TYR A 212 -15.98 12.25 -3.72
C TYR A 212 -14.59 11.61 -3.73
N TRP A 213 -13.66 12.20 -4.49
CA TRP A 213 -12.28 11.75 -4.58
C TRP A 213 -11.47 12.17 -3.36
N LYS A 214 -10.78 11.20 -2.75
CA LYS A 214 -10.02 11.37 -1.52
C LYS A 214 -8.55 11.00 -1.69
N THR A 215 -7.67 11.68 -0.95
CA THR A 215 -6.30 11.23 -0.71
C THR A 215 -6.27 10.26 0.48
N ALA A 216 -5.39 9.26 0.42
CA ALA A 216 -5.09 8.39 1.56
C ALA A 216 -4.04 9.02 2.51
N PHE A 217 -3.23 9.95 2.01
CA PHE A 217 -2.20 10.66 2.77
C PHE A 217 -2.74 12.01 3.28
N VAL A 218 -3.72 11.94 4.18
CA VAL A 218 -4.28 13.13 4.82
C VAL A 218 -3.17 13.83 5.64
N GLY A 219 -3.12 15.16 5.56
CA GLY A 219 -2.01 15.96 6.10
C GLY A 219 -0.77 16.01 5.19
N GLY A 220 -0.75 15.27 4.07
CA GLY A 220 0.36 15.33 3.10
C GLY A 220 1.68 14.74 3.61
N SER A 221 1.62 13.92 4.66
CA SER A 221 2.78 13.29 5.30
C SER A 221 2.63 11.78 5.33
N HIS A 222 3.71 11.07 5.00
CA HIS A 222 3.77 9.60 5.12
C HIS A 222 3.76 9.14 6.59
N GLU A 223 4.07 10.04 7.53
CA GLU A 223 3.98 9.81 8.97
C GLU A 223 2.62 10.22 9.56
N PHE A 224 1.76 10.84 8.74
CA PHE A 224 0.47 11.41 9.15
C PHE A 224 0.64 12.49 10.21
N LEU A 225 1.71 13.30 10.11
CA LEU A 225 1.95 14.45 10.96
C LEU A 225 1.44 15.73 10.29
N ALA A 226 0.69 16.54 11.03
CA ALA A 226 0.27 17.89 10.64
C ALA A 226 0.14 18.76 11.89
N ASP A 227 0.54 20.03 11.80
CA ASP A 227 0.39 21.04 12.86
C ASP A 227 0.94 20.59 14.23
N GLY A 228 2.05 19.86 14.23
CA GLY A 228 2.71 19.37 15.45
C GLY A 228 2.07 18.13 16.09
N ALA A 229 1.03 17.55 15.47
CA ALA A 229 0.34 16.38 15.98
C ALA A 229 0.26 15.25 14.94
N ARG A 230 0.08 14.01 15.43
CA ARG A 230 -0.22 12.86 14.57
C ARG A 230 -1.72 12.75 14.35
N LEU A 231 -2.12 12.70 13.08
CA LEU A 231 -3.48 12.47 12.64
C LEU A 231 -3.83 10.98 12.80
N LEU A 232 -4.25 10.57 14.00
CA LEU A 232 -4.51 9.16 14.32
C LEU A 232 -5.59 8.53 13.44
N ASP A 233 -6.70 9.25 13.19
CA ASP A 233 -7.77 8.78 12.31
C ASP A 233 -7.27 8.59 10.87
N ALA A 234 -6.45 9.50 10.37
CA ALA A 234 -5.85 9.39 9.03
C ALA A 234 -4.88 8.21 8.92
N ARG A 235 -4.06 7.99 9.96
CA ARG A 235 -3.15 6.85 10.03
C ARG A 235 -3.92 5.53 10.06
N ALA A 236 -4.94 5.42 10.90
CA ALA A 236 -5.80 4.23 10.98
C ALA A 236 -6.53 3.98 9.64
N PHE A 237 -7.07 5.05 9.05
CA PHE A 237 -7.65 5.04 7.71
C PHE A 237 -6.69 4.46 6.68
N PHE A 238 -5.45 4.97 6.61
CA PHE A 238 -4.47 4.52 5.64
C PHE A 238 -4.12 3.05 5.82
N TYR A 239 -3.73 2.61 7.03
CA TYR A 239 -3.23 1.24 7.24
C TYR A 239 -4.31 0.16 7.19
N TYR A 240 -5.58 0.52 7.35
CA TYR A 240 -6.67 -0.42 7.07
C TYR A 240 -6.95 -0.58 5.57
N TYR A 241 -6.72 0.48 4.80
CA TYR A 241 -7.02 0.55 3.37
C TYR A 241 -5.83 0.13 2.47
N ALA A 242 -4.61 0.46 2.87
CA ALA A 242 -3.39 0.29 2.12
C ALA A 242 -2.24 -0.16 3.04
N THR A 243 -1.10 -0.49 2.44
CA THR A 243 0.09 -0.95 3.15
C THR A 243 1.33 -0.25 2.60
N MET A 244 2.36 -0.19 3.44
CA MET A 244 3.65 0.48 3.20
C MET A 244 3.55 2.01 3.06
N VAL A 245 4.52 2.70 3.65
CA VAL A 245 4.69 4.15 3.54
C VAL A 245 6.11 4.51 3.14
N THR A 246 6.25 5.62 2.41
CA THR A 246 7.52 6.21 2.02
C THR A 246 7.30 7.72 1.81
N PRO A 247 8.30 8.57 2.13
CA PRO A 247 8.28 9.98 1.73
C PRO A 247 7.96 10.17 0.25
N ALA A 248 8.49 9.33 -0.64
CA ALA A 248 8.33 9.45 -2.09
C ALA A 248 6.87 9.40 -2.57
N MET A 249 5.96 8.78 -1.81
CA MET A 249 4.52 8.77 -2.14
C MET A 249 3.80 10.07 -1.78
N THR A 250 4.43 10.93 -0.97
CA THR A 250 3.85 12.21 -0.49
C THR A 250 4.53 13.45 -1.06
N VAL A 251 5.72 13.30 -1.65
CA VAL A 251 6.42 14.40 -2.32
C VAL A 251 5.80 14.69 -3.69
N LYS A 252 5.68 15.98 -4.02
CA LYS A 252 5.20 16.47 -5.31
C LYS A 252 6.37 16.59 -6.28
N ILE A 253 6.54 15.60 -7.17
CA ILE A 253 7.58 15.61 -8.20
C ILE A 253 6.91 15.52 -9.58
N PRO A 254 6.74 16.65 -10.30
CA PRO A 254 6.18 16.64 -11.65
C PRO A 254 6.95 15.70 -12.59
N GLY A 255 6.22 14.81 -13.25
CA GLY A 255 6.73 13.86 -14.23
C GLY A 255 7.50 12.67 -13.66
N ALA A 256 7.46 12.44 -12.34
CA ALA A 256 8.09 11.29 -11.69
C ALA A 256 7.25 10.73 -10.53
N GLY A 257 7.48 9.47 -10.19
CA GLY A 257 6.79 8.78 -9.10
C GLY A 257 5.34 8.44 -9.43
N SER A 258 4.52 8.31 -8.39
CA SER A 258 3.11 7.99 -8.53
C SER A 258 2.25 8.78 -7.56
N GLN A 259 1.02 9.08 -7.97
CA GLN A 259 0.01 9.74 -7.14
C GLN A 259 -1.30 8.96 -7.19
N TYR A 260 -2.08 9.08 -6.11
CA TYR A 260 -3.22 8.22 -5.85
C TYR A 260 -4.44 9.07 -5.48
N SER A 261 -5.59 8.70 -6.01
CA SER A 261 -6.90 9.16 -5.53
C SER A 261 -7.80 7.95 -5.35
N MET A 262 -8.68 7.99 -4.35
CA MET A 262 -9.66 6.92 -4.13
C MET A 262 -11.08 7.47 -4.11
N ALA A 263 -12.02 6.64 -4.56
CA ALA A 263 -13.46 6.91 -4.44
C ALA A 263 -14.15 5.67 -3.88
N THR A 264 -15.12 5.90 -2.99
CA THR A 264 -15.85 4.85 -2.26
C THR A 264 -17.36 4.91 -2.46
N VAL A 265 -17.83 5.92 -3.18
CA VAL A 265 -19.24 6.26 -3.37
C VAL A 265 -19.48 6.80 -4.78
N ASP A 266 -20.73 6.77 -5.22
CA ASP A 266 -21.19 7.40 -6.47
C ASP A 266 -21.32 8.93 -6.33
N SER A 267 -21.67 9.62 -7.42
CA SER A 267 -21.88 11.07 -7.52
C SER A 267 -23.00 11.61 -6.63
N ARG A 268 -23.84 10.73 -6.06
CA ARG A 268 -24.89 11.08 -5.08
C ARG A 268 -24.47 10.70 -3.67
N GLY A 269 -23.21 10.33 -3.48
CA GLY A 269 -22.68 9.87 -2.22
C GLY A 269 -23.31 8.57 -1.76
N LYS A 270 -23.76 7.66 -2.63
CA LYS A 270 -24.24 6.31 -2.24
C LYS A 270 -23.12 5.27 -2.38
N PRO A 271 -23.07 4.22 -1.53
CA PRO A 271 -22.07 3.17 -1.69
C PRO A 271 -22.15 2.53 -3.07
N LEU A 272 -21.00 2.16 -3.63
CA LEU A 272 -20.93 1.50 -4.93
C LEU A 272 -21.35 0.03 -4.79
N ASP A 273 -22.38 -0.35 -5.54
CA ASP A 273 -23.05 -1.65 -5.49
C ASP A 273 -22.62 -2.51 -6.68
N GLY A 274 -22.04 -3.67 -6.44
CA GLY A 274 -21.52 -4.54 -7.50
C GLY A 274 -22.59 -5.17 -8.39
N SER A 275 -23.89 -5.02 -8.09
CA SER A 275 -24.95 -5.46 -8.99
C SER A 275 -25.40 -4.39 -10.00
N LYS A 276 -24.85 -3.18 -9.92
CA LYS A 276 -25.29 -2.02 -10.72
C LYS A 276 -24.24 -1.59 -11.74
N ASN A 277 -24.69 -0.83 -12.73
CA ASN A 277 -23.85 -0.26 -13.77
C ASN A 277 -23.46 1.18 -13.41
N TYR A 278 -22.21 1.52 -13.64
CA TYR A 278 -21.68 2.87 -13.40
C TYR A 278 -20.79 3.32 -14.55
N LYS A 279 -20.70 4.63 -14.71
CA LYS A 279 -19.78 5.31 -15.63
C LYS A 279 -18.90 6.29 -14.88
N LEU A 280 -17.64 6.39 -15.28
CA LEU A 280 -16.70 7.41 -14.85
C LEU A 280 -16.13 8.09 -16.08
N HIS A 281 -16.27 9.41 -16.14
CA HIS A 281 -15.73 10.21 -17.23
C HIS A 281 -14.39 10.86 -16.82
N PHE A 282 -13.36 10.66 -17.63
CA PHE A 282 -12.09 11.38 -17.51
C PHE A 282 -12.03 12.47 -18.56
N PRO A 283 -11.93 13.75 -18.17
CA PRO A 283 -11.71 14.84 -19.11
C PRO A 283 -10.45 14.61 -19.94
N PRO A 284 -10.36 15.22 -21.14
CA PRO A 284 -9.16 15.11 -21.97
C PRO A 284 -7.90 15.59 -21.25
N ASN A 285 -6.74 15.19 -21.76
CA ASN A 285 -5.42 15.57 -21.23
C ASN A 285 -5.17 15.10 -19.78
N VAL A 286 -5.51 13.83 -19.50
CA VAL A 286 -5.20 13.17 -18.21
C VAL A 286 -3.73 13.42 -17.83
N PRO A 287 -3.42 14.02 -16.67
CA PRO A 287 -2.09 14.54 -16.34
C PRO A 287 -1.14 13.44 -15.86
N ALA A 288 -0.90 12.44 -16.70
CA ALA A 288 0.08 11.38 -16.48
C ALA A 288 1.08 11.35 -17.64
N LYS A 289 2.36 11.55 -17.33
CA LYS A 289 3.46 11.49 -18.30
C LYS A 289 3.62 10.07 -18.86
N ASP A 290 3.57 9.07 -17.97
CA ASP A 290 3.85 7.69 -18.35
C ASP A 290 2.55 6.97 -18.70
N PHE A 291 1.63 6.87 -17.74
CA PHE A 291 0.30 6.28 -17.90
C PHE A 291 -0.59 6.50 -16.67
N TRP A 292 -1.88 6.17 -16.79
CA TRP A 292 -2.80 6.12 -15.67
C TRP A 292 -3.49 4.75 -15.59
N SER A 293 -3.96 4.40 -14.39
CA SER A 293 -4.80 3.21 -14.20
C SER A 293 -5.82 3.41 -13.10
N ILE A 294 -6.93 2.68 -13.18
CA ILE A 294 -7.94 2.60 -12.15
C ILE A 294 -8.22 1.13 -11.83
N CYS A 295 -8.12 0.77 -10.55
CA CYS A 295 -8.37 -0.60 -10.09
C CYS A 295 -9.57 -0.62 -9.16
N VAL A 296 -10.35 -1.70 -9.21
CA VAL A 296 -11.48 -1.98 -8.31
C VAL A 296 -11.04 -2.90 -7.17
N TYR A 297 -11.48 -2.58 -5.97
CA TYR A 297 -11.18 -3.30 -4.74
C TYR A 297 -12.47 -3.72 -4.02
N ASP A 298 -12.42 -4.87 -3.37
CA ASP A 298 -13.48 -5.36 -2.50
C ASP A 298 -13.49 -4.58 -1.17
N ASN A 299 -14.66 -4.12 -0.71
CA ASN A 299 -14.73 -3.31 0.52
C ASN A 299 -14.40 -4.11 1.79
N GLN A 300 -14.66 -5.42 1.80
CA GLN A 300 -14.44 -6.26 2.96
C GLN A 300 -12.97 -6.63 3.08
N THR A 301 -12.31 -7.01 1.98
CA THR A 301 -10.91 -7.46 1.99
C THR A 301 -9.90 -6.36 1.72
N ARG A 302 -10.33 -5.26 1.07
CA ARG A 302 -9.47 -4.19 0.52
C ARG A 302 -8.40 -4.71 -0.45
N SER A 303 -8.58 -5.95 -0.91
CA SER A 303 -7.80 -6.55 -1.97
C SER A 303 -8.45 -6.24 -3.32
N LEU A 304 -7.70 -6.42 -4.41
CA LEU A 304 -8.27 -6.34 -5.76
C LEU A 304 -9.53 -7.22 -5.84
N LEU A 305 -10.61 -6.67 -6.39
CA LEU A 305 -11.87 -7.39 -6.49
C LEU A 305 -11.68 -8.66 -7.33
N GLN A 306 -12.02 -9.82 -6.77
CA GLN A 306 -11.91 -11.08 -7.49
C GLN A 306 -13.08 -11.20 -8.49
N THR A 307 -12.73 -11.29 -9.77
CA THR A 307 -13.64 -11.30 -10.92
C THR A 307 -13.13 -12.30 -11.95
N ASP A 308 -13.86 -12.49 -13.05
CA ASP A 308 -13.41 -13.32 -14.17
C ASP A 308 -12.37 -12.61 -15.06
N GLN A 309 -12.28 -11.27 -14.95
CA GLN A 309 -11.19 -10.53 -15.57
C GLN A 309 -9.85 -10.86 -14.89
N GLN A 310 -8.81 -11.09 -15.70
CA GLN A 310 -7.45 -11.28 -15.20
C GLN A 310 -6.99 -10.15 -14.27
N TYR A 311 -7.37 -8.92 -14.60
CA TYR A 311 -7.11 -7.73 -13.81
C TYR A 311 -8.40 -6.92 -13.65
N PRO A 312 -8.86 -6.65 -12.42
CA PRO A 312 -10.05 -5.81 -12.17
C PRO A 312 -9.67 -4.33 -12.30
N SER A 313 -9.17 -3.94 -13.48
CA SER A 313 -8.63 -2.62 -13.73
C SER A 313 -8.57 -2.25 -15.21
N VAL A 314 -8.73 -0.96 -15.46
CA VAL A 314 -8.46 -0.31 -16.76
C VAL A 314 -7.17 0.48 -16.64
N SER A 315 -6.34 0.42 -17.68
CA SER A 315 -5.05 1.10 -17.75
C SER A 315 -4.88 1.71 -19.14
N SER A 316 -4.33 2.92 -19.20
CA SER A 316 -4.06 3.57 -20.48
C SER A 316 -3.00 2.87 -21.33
N GLN A 317 -2.31 1.86 -20.77
CA GLN A 317 -1.38 1.01 -21.49
C GLN A 317 -2.02 -0.26 -22.07
N ARG A 318 -3.29 -0.54 -21.76
CA ARG A 318 -3.97 -1.80 -22.11
C ARG A 318 -5.16 -1.59 -23.05
N GLY A 319 -4.99 -0.75 -24.07
CA GLY A 319 -5.95 -0.64 -25.19
C GLY A 319 -7.29 0.01 -24.84
N VAL A 320 -7.32 0.87 -23.81
CA VAL A 320 -8.51 1.67 -23.49
C VAL A 320 -8.90 2.55 -24.69
N GLN A 321 -10.18 2.55 -25.02
CA GLN A 321 -10.75 3.35 -26.09
C GLN A 321 -10.86 4.82 -25.65
N LYS A 322 -10.36 5.70 -26.49
CA LYS A 322 -10.36 7.15 -26.32
C LYS A 322 -11.51 7.75 -27.13
N ASN A 323 -12.24 8.69 -26.53
CA ASN A 323 -13.29 9.43 -27.21
C ASN A 323 -12.71 10.43 -28.23
N PRO A 324 -13.49 10.94 -29.21
CA PRO A 324 -12.99 11.86 -30.23
C PRO A 324 -12.42 13.18 -29.68
N ASP A 325 -12.97 13.69 -28.57
CA ASP A 325 -12.49 14.89 -27.87
C ASP A 325 -11.23 14.63 -27.02
N GLY A 326 -10.82 13.37 -26.93
CA GLY A 326 -9.69 12.88 -26.19
C GLY A 326 -9.91 12.55 -24.72
N SER A 327 -11.17 12.57 -24.27
CA SER A 327 -11.62 12.04 -22.99
C SER A 327 -11.66 10.50 -22.98
N TYR A 328 -11.96 9.92 -21.82
CA TYR A 328 -12.19 8.49 -21.66
C TYR A 328 -13.45 8.25 -20.84
N ASP A 329 -14.24 7.26 -21.26
CA ASP A 329 -15.36 6.75 -20.48
C ASP A 329 -15.03 5.37 -19.96
N ILE A 330 -15.08 5.18 -18.64
CA ILE A 330 -14.77 3.92 -17.96
C ILE A 330 -16.06 3.39 -17.36
N TYR A 331 -16.34 2.11 -17.55
CA TYR A 331 -17.57 1.47 -17.12
C TYR A 331 -17.29 0.47 -15.99
N PHE A 332 -18.23 0.35 -15.07
CA PHE A 332 -18.20 -0.64 -14.01
C PHE A 332 -19.55 -1.35 -14.00
N GLY A 333 -19.56 -2.66 -13.87
CA GLY A 333 -20.81 -3.41 -13.81
C GLY A 333 -20.60 -4.92 -13.91
N PRO A 334 -21.65 -5.74 -13.71
CA PRO A 334 -21.55 -7.19 -13.86
C PRO A 334 -21.21 -7.65 -15.29
N LYS A 335 -21.53 -6.81 -16.28
CA LYS A 335 -21.28 -7.07 -17.71
C LYS A 335 -20.79 -5.80 -18.41
N ALA A 336 -19.97 -5.98 -19.43
CA ALA A 336 -19.52 -4.88 -20.27
C ALA A 336 -20.68 -4.30 -21.10
N PRO A 337 -20.77 -2.97 -21.24
CA PRO A 337 -21.55 -2.37 -22.32
C PRO A 337 -20.98 -2.80 -23.68
N LYS A 338 -21.86 -3.02 -24.65
CA LYS A 338 -21.48 -3.49 -25.99
C LYS A 338 -20.45 -2.55 -26.62
N GLY A 339 -19.30 -3.12 -27.01
CA GLY A 339 -18.22 -2.36 -27.65
C GLY A 339 -17.32 -1.58 -26.70
N MET A 340 -17.57 -1.67 -25.38
CA MET A 340 -16.78 -1.00 -24.33
C MET A 340 -16.02 -1.99 -23.45
N GLU A 341 -15.77 -3.21 -23.95
CA GLU A 341 -15.14 -4.29 -23.20
C GLU A 341 -13.73 -3.92 -22.70
N SER A 342 -12.98 -3.11 -23.44
CA SER A 342 -11.66 -2.60 -23.04
C SER A 342 -11.69 -1.41 -22.08
N ASN A 343 -12.87 -0.80 -21.89
CA ASN A 343 -13.09 0.34 -20.99
C ASN A 343 -13.84 -0.08 -19.72
N TRP A 344 -14.10 -1.38 -19.55
CA TRP A 344 -14.97 -1.90 -18.53
C TRP A 344 -14.20 -2.70 -17.47
N ILE A 345 -14.63 -2.53 -16.21
CA ILE A 345 -14.19 -3.32 -15.08
C ILE A 345 -15.39 -4.08 -14.50
N GLN A 346 -15.25 -5.40 -14.43
CA GLN A 346 -16.27 -6.27 -13.86
C GLN A 346 -16.46 -5.96 -12.38
N THR A 347 -17.72 -5.89 -11.98
CA THR A 347 -18.12 -5.86 -10.57
C THR A 347 -18.97 -7.08 -10.24
N VAL A 348 -19.16 -7.36 -8.95
CA VAL A 348 -19.74 -8.62 -8.48
C VAL A 348 -21.03 -8.36 -7.71
N PRO A 349 -22.20 -8.86 -8.17
CA PRO A 349 -23.45 -8.75 -7.44
C PRO A 349 -23.33 -9.25 -5.98
N GLY A 350 -23.93 -8.52 -5.05
CA GLY A 350 -23.85 -8.82 -3.61
C GLY A 350 -22.58 -8.31 -2.91
N LYS A 351 -21.66 -7.67 -3.64
CA LYS A 351 -20.46 -7.03 -3.07
C LYS A 351 -20.48 -5.52 -3.22
N GLY A 352 -20.04 -4.82 -2.17
CA GLY A 352 -19.65 -3.42 -2.28
C GLY A 352 -18.20 -3.28 -2.74
N TRP A 353 -17.90 -2.23 -3.49
CA TRP A 353 -16.57 -1.99 -4.03
C TRP A 353 -16.11 -0.54 -3.86
N ASN A 354 -14.83 -0.30 -4.12
CA ASN A 354 -14.19 1.00 -4.15
C ASN A 354 -13.08 1.03 -5.23
N VAL A 355 -12.54 2.20 -5.53
CA VAL A 355 -11.50 2.36 -6.56
C VAL A 355 -10.29 3.12 -6.05
N ILE A 356 -9.14 2.79 -6.63
CA ILE A 356 -7.95 3.64 -6.58
C ILE A 356 -7.54 4.00 -8.02
N LEU A 357 -7.59 5.29 -8.31
CA LEU A 357 -7.02 5.94 -9.48
C LEU A 357 -5.54 6.25 -9.23
N ARG A 358 -4.69 5.93 -10.21
CA ARG A 358 -3.24 6.08 -10.15
C ARG A 358 -2.74 6.87 -11.35
N PHE A 359 -1.85 7.83 -11.07
CA PHE A 359 -1.09 8.56 -12.07
C PHE A 359 0.37 8.16 -11.96
N TYR A 360 0.98 7.75 -13.06
CA TYR A 360 2.41 7.45 -13.15
C TYR A 360 3.09 8.58 -13.92
N GLY A 361 4.09 9.19 -13.28
CA GLY A 361 4.65 10.46 -13.74
C GLY A 361 3.62 11.59 -13.75
N PRO A 362 2.92 11.87 -12.62
CA PRO A 362 1.89 12.91 -12.53
C PRO A 362 2.43 14.28 -12.99
N LEU A 363 1.66 14.99 -13.82
CA LEU A 363 2.04 16.31 -14.33
C LEU A 363 1.45 17.45 -13.49
N GLN A 364 1.93 18.68 -13.71
CA GLN A 364 1.53 19.86 -12.95
C GLN A 364 0.01 20.03 -12.75
N PRO A 365 -0.86 19.80 -13.77
CA PRO A 365 -2.31 19.97 -13.60
C PRO A 365 -2.93 19.13 -12.49
N TRP A 366 -2.33 17.98 -12.14
CA TRP A 366 -2.74 17.17 -10.99
C TRP A 366 -2.45 17.91 -9.68
N PHE A 367 -1.24 18.45 -9.52
CA PHE A 367 -0.79 19.05 -8.26
C PHE A 367 -1.46 20.39 -7.97
N VAL A 368 -1.74 21.18 -9.01
CA VAL A 368 -2.47 22.45 -8.88
C VAL A 368 -3.98 22.29 -9.07
N ARG A 369 -4.47 21.05 -9.22
CA ARG A 369 -5.89 20.69 -9.28
C ARG A 369 -6.67 21.38 -10.41
N THR A 370 -6.01 21.69 -11.52
CA THR A 370 -6.68 22.21 -12.73
C THR A 370 -7.24 21.10 -13.63
N TRP A 371 -6.97 19.84 -13.29
CA TRP A 371 -7.62 18.66 -13.86
C TRP A 371 -8.18 17.80 -12.73
N GLN A 372 -9.41 17.32 -12.89
CA GLN A 372 -10.05 16.38 -11.98
C GLN A 372 -10.84 15.32 -12.77
N PRO A 373 -10.89 14.06 -12.33
CA PRO A 373 -11.82 13.10 -12.90
C PRO A 373 -13.27 13.49 -12.57
N GLY A 374 -14.23 13.04 -13.36
CA GLY A 374 -15.64 13.09 -12.97
C GLY A 374 -15.89 12.24 -11.71
N ASP A 375 -17.07 12.38 -11.13
CA ASP A 375 -17.53 11.40 -10.13
C ASP A 375 -18.02 10.13 -10.83
N ILE A 376 -18.13 9.03 -10.06
CA ILE A 376 -18.70 7.78 -10.55
C ILE A 376 -20.23 7.92 -10.58
N GLU A 377 -20.83 7.83 -11.76
CA GLU A 377 -22.27 8.02 -11.96
C GLU A 377 -22.97 6.67 -12.10
N LEU A 378 -24.10 6.49 -11.40
CA LEU A 378 -24.98 5.35 -11.66
C LEU A 378 -25.63 5.52 -13.04
N ILE A 379 -25.61 4.46 -13.85
CA ILE A 379 -26.29 4.39 -15.14
C ILE A 379 -27.26 3.21 -15.17
N ASP A 380 -28.19 3.22 -16.11
CA ASP A 380 -29.17 2.15 -16.31
C ASP A 380 -28.54 0.85 -16.84
#